data_AF-A0A1Y4J6D9-F1
#
_entry.id   AF-A0A1Y4J6D9-F1
#
_cell.length_a   1.000
_cell.length_b   1.000
_cell.length_c   1.000
_cell.angle_alpha   90.00
_cell.angle_beta   90.00
_cell.angle_gamma   90.00
#
_symmetry.space_group_name_H-M   'P 1'
#
loop_
_entity.id
_entity.type
_entity.pdbx_description
1 polymer ?
#
loop_
_entity_poly.entity_id
_entity_poly.type
_entity_poly.pdbx_seq_one_letter_code
_entity_poly.pdbx_strand_id
1 'polypeptide(L)'
;MNHIKATKTQQIVKKRGRSLYKTYIYNLASKLEKAFKQSLPEAIRGILTPVLVLVITVPLTYIVIGPVSQGICGAIFMVVKALYEWGIVGGILAGALVGGGFGVLVMFGLHWVIISLALSNIGINGFDYIMASGGIGPMIGVAQGLCITLRTRSKKVRDLALPSFISQVCGVGEPLMYSILIPLKKPYVINILSGAVGGAVMGALRTKIYLFGWIDRICAE
;
A
#
# COMPACT_ATOMS: atom_id res chain seq x y z
N MET A 1 -36.06 -6.10 -11.16
CA MET A 1 -35.59 -4.92 -11.94
C MET A 1 -34.36 -4.20 -11.35
N ASN A 2 -33.96 -4.45 -10.08
CA ASN A 2 -32.86 -3.74 -9.42
C ASN A 2 -31.46 -4.39 -9.56
N HIS A 3 -31.37 -5.68 -9.91
CA HIS A 3 -30.08 -6.37 -10.09
C HIS A 3 -29.37 -6.03 -11.42
N ILE A 4 -30.10 -5.61 -12.46
CA ILE A 4 -29.53 -5.36 -13.80
C ILE A 4 -28.88 -3.96 -13.88
N LYS A 5 -29.38 -2.98 -13.12
CA LYS A 5 -28.83 -1.61 -13.07
C LYS A 5 -27.47 -1.54 -12.36
N ALA A 6 -27.26 -2.36 -11.31
CA ALA A 6 -25.98 -2.39 -10.57
C ALA A 6 -24.82 -2.90 -11.45
N THR A 7 -25.06 -3.89 -12.32
CA THR A 7 -24.06 -4.47 -13.21
C THR A 7 -23.62 -3.49 -14.31
N LYS A 8 -24.55 -2.70 -14.86
CA LYS A 8 -24.23 -1.66 -15.85
C LYS A 8 -23.40 -0.52 -15.25
N THR A 9 -23.71 -0.07 -14.02
CA THR A 9 -22.94 0.98 -13.35
C THR A 9 -21.51 0.52 -13.02
N GLN A 10 -21.31 -0.73 -12.60
CA GLN A 10 -19.99 -1.33 -12.38
C GLN A 10 -19.17 -1.43 -13.68
N GLN A 11 -19.80 -1.76 -14.81
CA GLN A 11 -19.13 -1.79 -16.12
C GLN A 11 -18.77 -0.40 -16.67
N ILE A 12 -19.60 0.61 -16.40
CA ILE A 12 -19.36 1.99 -16.86
C ILE A 12 -18.20 2.62 -16.07
N VAL A 13 -18.07 2.35 -14.77
CA VAL A 13 -16.90 2.79 -13.97
C VAL A 13 -15.62 2.09 -14.42
N LYS A 14 -15.68 0.81 -14.79
CA LYS A 14 -14.54 0.06 -15.37
C LYS A 14 -14.07 0.63 -16.72
N LYS A 15 -14.95 1.27 -17.50
CA LYS A 15 -14.60 1.90 -18.78
C LYS A 15 -14.00 3.32 -18.64
N ARG A 16 -14.35 4.09 -17.60
CA ARG A 16 -14.16 5.55 -17.56
C ARG A 16 -12.86 6.04 -16.90
N GLY A 17 -12.02 5.15 -16.38
CA GLY A 17 -10.72 5.47 -15.78
C GLY A 17 -9.57 4.61 -16.33
N ARG A 18 -9.62 4.24 -17.61
CA ARG A 18 -8.57 3.44 -18.24
C ARG A 18 -7.44 4.35 -18.73
N SER A 19 -6.49 4.58 -17.84
CA SER A 19 -5.18 5.09 -18.24
C SER A 19 -4.55 4.19 -19.31
N LEU A 20 -3.89 4.78 -20.31
CA LEU A 20 -3.35 4.10 -21.49
C LEU A 20 -2.50 2.87 -21.12
N TYR A 21 -1.72 2.96 -20.03
CA TYR A 21 -0.88 1.85 -19.55
C TYR A 21 -1.70 0.64 -19.05
N LYS A 22 -2.84 0.85 -18.39
CA LYS A 22 -3.72 -0.24 -17.90
C LYS A 22 -4.32 -1.02 -19.07
N THR A 23 -4.60 -0.34 -20.17
CA THR A 23 -5.15 -0.97 -21.38
C THR A 23 -4.09 -1.80 -22.10
N TYR A 24 -2.85 -1.32 -22.18
CA TYR A 24 -1.75 -2.04 -22.81
C TYR A 24 -1.39 -3.34 -22.07
N ILE A 25 -1.21 -3.25 -20.74
CA ILE A 25 -0.87 -4.42 -19.90
C ILE A 25 -2.01 -5.45 -19.90
N TYR A 26 -3.26 -5.01 -19.83
CA TYR A 26 -4.43 -5.90 -19.90
C TYR A 26 -4.51 -6.63 -21.24
N ASN A 27 -4.27 -5.92 -22.35
CA ASN A 27 -4.28 -6.51 -23.68
C ASN A 27 -3.15 -7.54 -23.86
N LEU A 28 -1.96 -7.26 -23.30
CA LEU A 28 -0.84 -8.19 -23.31
C LEU A 28 -1.15 -9.45 -22.47
N ALA A 29 -1.66 -9.28 -21.25
CA ALA A 29 -2.06 -10.37 -20.37
C ALA A 29 -3.11 -11.28 -21.03
N SER A 30 -4.12 -10.69 -21.68
CA SER A 30 -5.17 -11.44 -22.36
C SER A 30 -4.66 -12.23 -23.58
N LYS A 31 -3.68 -11.68 -24.33
CA LYS A 31 -3.04 -12.39 -25.45
C LYS A 31 -2.18 -13.56 -24.96
N LEU A 32 -1.40 -13.33 -23.90
CA LEU A 32 -0.58 -14.37 -23.27
C LEU A 32 -1.44 -15.50 -22.70
N GLU A 33 -2.54 -15.17 -22.03
CA GLU A 33 -3.47 -16.16 -21.48
C GLU A 33 -4.06 -17.05 -22.58
N LYS A 34 -4.45 -16.48 -23.73
CA LYS A 34 -4.93 -17.26 -24.88
C LYS A 34 -3.84 -18.16 -25.46
N ALA A 35 -2.62 -17.67 -25.60
CA ALA A 35 -1.49 -18.44 -26.11
C ALA A 35 -1.16 -19.63 -25.18
N PHE A 36 -1.07 -19.41 -23.87
CA PHE A 36 -0.78 -20.48 -22.92
C PHE A 36 -1.92 -21.50 -22.79
N LYS A 37 -3.18 -21.07 -22.91
CA LYS A 37 -4.31 -22.01 -22.98
C LYS A 37 -4.25 -22.91 -24.20
N GLN A 38 -3.66 -22.49 -25.32
CA GLN A 38 -3.53 -23.33 -26.51
C GLN A 38 -2.36 -24.31 -26.40
N SER A 39 -1.27 -23.91 -25.74
CA SER A 39 -0.06 -24.74 -25.64
C SER A 39 -0.03 -25.71 -24.45
N LEU A 40 -0.83 -25.47 -23.40
CA LEU A 40 -0.80 -26.28 -22.17
C LEU A 40 -1.84 -27.42 -22.17
N PRO A 41 -1.48 -28.62 -21.66
CA PRO A 41 -2.41 -29.71 -21.39
C PRO A 41 -3.54 -29.33 -20.43
N GLU A 42 -4.73 -29.89 -20.66
CA GLU A 42 -5.96 -29.52 -19.95
C GLU A 42 -5.87 -29.73 -18.43
N ALA A 43 -5.16 -30.78 -17.98
CA ALA A 43 -4.98 -31.13 -16.58
C ALA A 43 -4.24 -30.07 -15.74
N ILE A 44 -3.30 -29.32 -16.33
CA ILE A 44 -2.45 -28.34 -15.61
C ILE A 44 -2.77 -26.89 -15.96
N ARG A 45 -3.60 -26.67 -16.99
CA ARG A 45 -3.96 -25.34 -17.52
C ARG A 45 -4.55 -24.42 -16.46
N GLY A 46 -5.36 -24.93 -15.54
CA GLY A 46 -6.04 -24.12 -14.50
C GLY A 46 -5.08 -23.44 -13.53
N ILE A 47 -3.89 -24.03 -13.30
CA ILE A 47 -2.89 -23.51 -12.36
C ILE A 47 -1.75 -22.83 -13.12
N LEU A 48 -1.19 -23.47 -14.16
CA LEU A 48 -0.01 -22.94 -14.84
C LEU A 48 -0.30 -21.68 -15.66
N THR A 49 -1.47 -21.59 -16.27
CA THR A 49 -1.81 -20.44 -17.13
C THR A 49 -1.76 -19.12 -16.36
N PRO A 50 -2.48 -18.93 -15.23
CA PRO A 50 -2.42 -17.67 -14.49
C PRO A 50 -1.02 -17.39 -13.93
N VAL A 51 -0.27 -18.41 -13.52
CA VAL A 51 1.11 -18.25 -13.03
C VAL A 51 2.04 -17.74 -14.13
N LEU A 52 2.05 -18.37 -15.32
CA LEU A 52 2.91 -17.95 -16.43
C LEU A 52 2.56 -16.55 -16.95
N VAL A 53 1.26 -16.24 -17.02
CA VAL A 53 0.80 -14.89 -17.35
C VAL A 53 1.32 -13.87 -16.33
N LEU A 54 1.24 -14.17 -15.04
CA LEU A 54 1.76 -13.28 -13.99
C LEU A 54 3.29 -13.13 -14.06
N VAL A 55 4.03 -14.23 -14.23
CA VAL A 55 5.50 -14.22 -14.33
C VAL A 55 5.99 -13.32 -15.46
N ILE A 56 5.26 -13.22 -16.57
CA ILE A 56 5.63 -12.34 -17.69
C ILE A 56 5.10 -10.92 -17.48
N THR A 57 3.83 -10.77 -17.11
CA THR A 57 3.17 -9.47 -17.04
C THR A 57 3.64 -8.61 -15.87
N VAL A 58 4.01 -9.21 -14.73
CA VAL A 58 4.47 -8.48 -13.55
C VAL A 58 5.81 -7.77 -13.81
N PRO A 59 6.89 -8.44 -14.27
CA PRO A 59 8.17 -7.77 -14.58
C PRO A 59 8.03 -6.70 -15.66
N LEU A 60 7.29 -6.98 -16.74
CA LEU A 60 7.01 -6.01 -17.79
C LEU A 60 6.31 -4.76 -17.27
N THR A 61 5.37 -4.94 -16.33
CA THR A 61 4.70 -3.83 -15.65
C THR A 61 5.69 -3.00 -14.83
N TYR A 62 6.60 -3.65 -14.10
CA TYR A 62 7.63 -2.97 -13.31
C TYR A 62 8.63 -2.20 -14.17
N ILE A 63 9.00 -2.69 -15.36
CA ILE A 63 9.92 -1.97 -16.26
C ILE A 63 9.30 -0.63 -16.71
N VAL A 64 7.99 -0.59 -16.93
CA VAL A 64 7.30 0.63 -17.40
C VAL A 64 6.93 1.55 -16.23
N ILE A 65 6.41 0.99 -15.14
CA ILE A 65 5.94 1.78 -13.98
C ILE A 65 7.10 2.21 -13.08
N GLY A 66 8.14 1.39 -12.98
CA GLY A 66 9.28 1.58 -12.07
C GLY A 66 9.97 2.94 -12.20
N PRO A 67 10.37 3.40 -13.40
CA PRO A 67 11.01 4.71 -13.57
C PRO A 67 10.09 5.86 -13.15
N VAL A 68 8.79 5.76 -13.47
CA VAL A 68 7.80 6.78 -13.13
C VAL A 68 7.56 6.82 -11.62
N SER A 69 7.40 5.65 -10.98
CA SER A 69 7.23 5.56 -9.53
C SER A 69 8.47 6.08 -8.80
N GLN A 70 9.67 5.76 -9.29
CA GLN A 70 10.92 6.29 -8.73
C GLN A 70 11.02 7.82 -8.85
N GLY A 71 10.66 8.39 -10.01
CA GLY A 71 10.64 9.84 -10.18
C GLY A 71 9.68 10.54 -9.19
N ILE A 72 8.46 10.01 -9.05
CA ILE A 72 7.45 10.58 -8.13
C ILE A 72 7.90 10.44 -6.68
N CYS A 73 8.33 9.26 -6.26
CA CYS A 73 8.77 9.01 -4.89
C CYS A 73 10.05 9.78 -4.55
N GLY A 74 10.99 9.89 -5.49
CA GLY A 74 12.18 10.71 -5.35
C GLY A 74 11.84 12.19 -5.16
N ALA A 75 10.88 12.73 -5.91
CA ALA A 75 10.40 14.10 -5.73
C ALA A 75 9.76 14.31 -4.34
N ILE A 76 8.89 13.39 -3.91
CA ILE A 76 8.30 13.41 -2.56
C ILE A 76 9.41 13.42 -1.51
N PHE A 77 10.41 12.55 -1.66
CA PHE A 77 11.51 12.43 -0.74
C PHE A 77 12.35 13.71 -0.65
N MET A 78 12.65 14.35 -1.77
CA MET A 78 13.36 15.63 -1.80
C MET A 78 12.57 16.73 -1.09
N VAL A 79 11.27 16.83 -1.34
CA VAL A 79 10.39 17.80 -0.66
C VAL A 79 10.37 17.56 0.84
N VAL A 80 10.17 16.32 1.27
CA VAL A 80 10.14 15.94 2.69
C VAL A 80 11.49 16.25 3.35
N LYS A 81 12.61 15.93 2.69
CA LYS A 81 13.95 16.24 3.20
C LYS A 81 14.15 17.75 3.36
N ALA A 82 13.80 18.54 2.35
CA ALA A 82 13.88 20.01 2.41
C ALA A 82 13.05 20.59 3.55
N LEU A 83 11.85 20.04 3.80
CA LEU A 83 11.03 20.43 4.94
C LEU A 83 11.71 20.09 6.28
N TYR A 84 12.37 18.94 6.41
CA TYR A 84 13.12 18.61 7.65
C TYR A 84 14.32 19.52 7.91
N GLU A 85 14.85 20.19 6.88
CA GLU A 85 15.94 21.16 6.99
C GLU A 85 15.45 22.54 7.50
N TRP A 86 14.16 22.86 7.40
CA TRP A 86 13.53 24.09 7.92
C TRP A 86 13.27 24.09 9.44
N GLY A 87 13.98 23.27 10.22
CA GLY A 87 13.86 23.22 11.67
C GLY A 87 12.58 22.53 12.17
N ILE A 88 12.08 22.95 13.33
CA ILE A 88 10.98 22.26 14.05
C ILE A 88 9.65 22.34 13.27
N VAL A 89 9.31 23.51 12.76
CA VAL A 89 8.05 23.72 12.00
C VAL A 89 8.05 22.88 10.72
N GLY A 90 9.20 22.83 10.03
CA GLY A 90 9.39 22.00 8.86
C GLY A 90 9.31 20.49 9.18
N GLY A 91 9.89 20.06 10.29
CA GLY A 91 9.79 18.68 10.78
C GLY A 91 8.35 18.25 11.08
N ILE A 92 7.54 19.11 11.71
CA ILE A 92 6.11 18.87 11.97
C ILE A 92 5.34 18.65 10.67
N LEU A 93 5.53 19.54 9.68
CA LEU A 93 4.85 19.46 8.39
C LEU A 93 5.30 18.22 7.60
N ALA A 94 6.61 17.96 7.54
CA ALA A 94 7.18 16.79 6.88
C ALA A 94 6.63 15.49 7.50
N GLY A 95 6.66 15.40 8.83
CA GLY A 95 6.15 14.26 9.58
C GLY A 95 4.64 14.07 9.36
N ALA A 96 3.85 15.15 9.35
CA ALA A 96 2.41 15.07 9.10
C ALA A 96 2.09 14.56 7.69
N LEU A 97 2.80 15.09 6.68
CA LEU A 97 2.64 14.70 5.29
C LEU A 97 3.02 13.23 5.08
N VAL A 98 4.14 12.80 5.64
CA VAL A 98 4.60 11.40 5.52
C VAL A 98 3.68 10.47 6.30
N GLY A 99 3.41 10.75 7.59
CA GLY A 99 2.59 9.88 8.44
C GLY A 99 1.15 9.72 7.94
N GLY A 100 0.52 10.80 7.45
CA GLY A 100 -0.81 10.74 6.85
C GLY A 100 -0.82 10.20 5.42
N GLY A 101 0.20 10.56 4.63
CA GLY A 101 0.32 10.17 3.23
C GLY A 101 0.78 8.73 3.03
N PHE A 102 1.46 8.11 4.00
CA PHE A 102 2.00 6.77 3.88
C PHE A 102 0.91 5.73 3.60
N GLY A 103 -0.23 5.82 4.28
CA GLY A 103 -1.38 4.95 4.02
C GLY A 103 -1.92 5.08 2.59
N VAL A 104 -1.82 6.27 2.00
CA VAL A 104 -2.18 6.49 0.58
C VAL A 104 -1.15 5.86 -0.35
N LEU A 105 0.15 5.99 -0.05
CA LEU A 105 1.22 5.35 -0.81
C LEU A 105 1.13 3.82 -0.76
N VAL A 106 0.67 3.26 0.36
CA VAL A 106 0.41 1.82 0.50
C VAL A 106 -0.69 1.36 -0.45
N MET A 107 -1.76 2.14 -0.62
CA MET A 107 -2.82 1.81 -1.58
C MET A 107 -2.32 1.70 -3.03
N PHE A 108 -1.30 2.48 -3.39
CA PHE A 108 -0.72 2.48 -4.73
C PHE A 108 0.52 1.59 -4.86
N GLY A 109 0.96 0.93 -3.78
CA GLY A 109 2.21 0.15 -3.77
C GLY A 109 3.49 0.99 -3.86
N LEU A 110 3.39 2.32 -3.82
CA LEU A 110 4.52 3.25 -3.92
C LEU A 110 5.37 3.30 -2.64
N HIS A 111 4.82 2.83 -1.52
CA HIS A 111 5.53 2.77 -0.25
C HIS A 111 6.81 1.92 -0.28
N TRP A 112 6.86 0.86 -1.10
CA TRP A 112 8.08 0.05 -1.28
C TRP A 112 9.25 0.86 -1.81
N VAL A 113 8.97 1.83 -2.70
CA VAL A 113 9.99 2.74 -3.21
C VAL A 113 10.52 3.66 -2.10
N ILE A 114 9.62 4.17 -1.24
CA ILE A 114 10.00 4.95 -0.05
C ILE A 114 10.84 4.11 0.93
N ILE A 115 10.49 2.83 1.10
CA ILE A 115 11.26 1.89 1.93
C ILE A 115 12.68 1.72 1.37
N SER A 116 12.83 1.48 0.06
CA SER A 116 14.15 1.38 -0.57
C SER A 116 14.99 2.65 -0.40
N LEU A 117 14.38 3.82 -0.54
CA LEU A 117 15.06 5.10 -0.32
C LEU A 117 15.47 5.29 1.15
N ALA A 118 14.60 4.91 2.10
CA ALA A 118 14.92 4.95 3.52
C ALA A 118 16.06 4.00 3.90
N LEU A 119 16.09 2.78 3.35
CA LEU A 119 17.22 1.85 3.54
C LEU A 119 18.53 2.44 3.00
N SER A 120 18.49 3.09 1.83
CA SER A 120 19.65 3.77 1.28
C SER A 120 20.12 4.92 2.20
N ASN A 121 19.19 5.70 2.75
CA ASN A 121 19.49 6.74 3.72
C ASN A 121 20.12 6.20 5.01
N ILE A 122 19.63 5.08 5.54
CA ILE A 122 20.24 4.42 6.70
C ILE A 122 21.65 3.95 6.36
N GLY A 123 21.88 3.39 5.16
CA GLY A 123 23.20 2.96 4.72
C GLY A 123 24.23 4.11 4.59
N ILE A 124 23.78 5.30 4.18
CA ILE A 124 24.65 6.48 3.96
C ILE A 124 24.82 7.30 5.24
N ASN A 125 23.72 7.60 5.95
CA ASN A 125 23.69 8.53 7.07
C ASN A 125 23.61 7.83 8.45
N GLY A 126 23.45 6.51 8.47
CA GLY A 126 23.24 5.71 9.69
C GLY A 126 21.80 5.74 10.23
N PHE A 127 20.92 6.62 9.72
CA PHE A 127 19.53 6.73 10.16
C PHE A 127 18.61 7.28 9.06
N ASP A 128 17.30 7.16 9.26
CA ASP A 128 16.28 7.81 8.44
C ASP A 128 15.16 8.46 9.28
N TYR A 129 14.68 9.64 8.86
CA TYR A 129 13.62 10.39 9.54
C TYR A 129 12.23 10.16 8.93
N ILE A 130 12.20 9.79 7.65
CA ILE A 130 10.99 9.67 6.85
C ILE A 130 10.23 8.42 7.27
N MET A 131 10.95 7.30 7.37
CA MET A 131 10.41 6.04 7.81
C MET A 131 10.01 6.04 9.28
N ALA A 132 10.69 6.83 10.13
CA ALA A 132 10.26 7.03 11.51
C ALA A 132 8.84 7.62 11.58
N SER A 133 8.54 8.61 10.74
CA SER A 133 7.20 9.21 10.66
C SER A 133 6.20 8.35 9.88
N GLY A 134 6.64 7.62 8.85
CA GLY A 134 5.79 6.73 8.06
C GLY A 134 5.36 5.46 8.81
N GLY A 135 6.22 4.97 9.70
CA GLY A 135 6.00 3.75 10.49
C GLY A 135 4.85 3.85 11.50
N ILE A 136 4.37 5.05 11.81
CA ILE A 136 3.22 5.24 12.72
C ILE A 136 1.90 4.75 12.12
N GLY A 137 1.74 4.87 10.79
CA GLY A 137 0.50 4.51 10.10
C GLY A 137 0.14 3.03 10.29
N PRO A 138 1.07 2.10 10.06
CA PRO A 138 0.82 0.69 10.35
C PRO A 138 0.51 0.39 11.83
N MET A 139 1.15 1.08 12.80
CA MET A 139 0.83 0.93 14.24
C MET A 139 -0.62 1.34 14.55
N ILE A 140 -1.05 2.45 13.95
CA ILE A 140 -2.44 2.91 14.04
C ILE A 140 -3.36 1.84 13.43
N GLY A 141 -2.97 1.23 12.31
CA GLY A 141 -3.67 0.10 11.70
C GLY A 141 -3.88 -1.05 12.68
N VAL A 142 -2.87 -1.44 13.46
CA VAL A 142 -2.99 -2.48 14.50
C VAL A 142 -4.05 -2.08 15.54
N ALA A 143 -3.97 -0.87 16.07
CA ALA A 143 -4.93 -0.37 17.05
C ALA A 143 -6.36 -0.29 16.49
N GLN A 144 -6.50 0.13 15.23
CA GLN A 144 -7.79 0.16 14.53
C GLN A 144 -8.34 -1.24 14.29
N GLY A 145 -7.51 -2.19 13.84
CA GLY A 145 -7.91 -3.58 13.64
C GLY A 145 -8.43 -4.21 14.92
N LEU A 146 -7.74 -3.98 16.05
CA LEU A 146 -8.18 -4.44 17.36
C LEU A 146 -9.50 -3.79 17.76
N CYS A 147 -9.60 -2.46 17.65
CA CYS A 147 -10.79 -1.70 18.02
C CYS A 147 -12.02 -2.14 17.21
N ILE A 148 -11.87 -2.30 15.88
CA ILE A 148 -12.96 -2.73 15.00
C ILE A 148 -13.38 -4.16 15.34
N THR A 149 -12.42 -5.05 15.62
CA THR A 149 -12.69 -6.44 15.99
C THR A 149 -13.49 -6.54 17.29
N LEU A 150 -13.17 -5.72 18.30
CA LEU A 150 -13.85 -5.70 19.59
C LEU A 150 -15.20 -4.96 19.55
N ARG A 151 -15.33 -3.90 18.74
CA ARG A 151 -16.50 -3.01 18.77
C ARG A 151 -17.58 -3.39 17.75
N THR A 152 -17.25 -4.13 16.70
CA THR A 152 -18.22 -4.44 15.64
C THR A 152 -19.34 -5.36 16.14
N ARG A 153 -20.59 -4.99 15.82
CA ARG A 153 -21.77 -5.83 16.04
C ARG A 153 -22.15 -6.65 14.81
N SER A 154 -21.60 -6.30 13.64
CA SER A 154 -21.89 -7.00 12.39
C SER A 154 -21.01 -8.23 12.25
N LYS A 155 -21.65 -9.41 12.15
CA LYS A 155 -20.95 -10.68 11.90
C LYS A 155 -20.04 -10.59 10.66
N LYS A 156 -20.53 -10.00 9.57
CA LYS A 156 -19.79 -9.83 8.31
C LYS A 156 -18.50 -9.01 8.48
N VAL A 157 -18.53 -7.95 9.29
CA VAL A 157 -17.33 -7.13 9.53
C VAL A 157 -16.38 -7.87 10.47
N ARG A 158 -16.91 -8.57 11.49
CA ARG A 158 -16.11 -9.34 12.45
C ARG A 158 -15.31 -10.46 11.77
N ASP A 159 -15.95 -11.18 10.85
CA ASP A 159 -15.34 -12.30 10.12
C ASP A 159 -14.17 -11.83 9.24
N LEU A 160 -14.16 -10.56 8.82
CA LEU A 160 -13.04 -9.95 8.08
C LEU A 160 -12.02 -9.26 9.00
N ALA A 161 -12.47 -8.73 10.15
CA ALA A 161 -11.65 -7.88 11.02
C ALA A 161 -10.61 -8.65 11.78
N LEU A 162 -10.96 -9.81 12.33
CA LEU A 162 -10.02 -10.64 13.07
C LEU A 162 -8.83 -11.11 12.22
N PRO A 163 -9.03 -11.75 11.05
CA PRO A 163 -7.89 -12.17 10.22
C PRO A 163 -7.10 -10.99 9.67
N SER A 164 -7.77 -9.88 9.36
CA SER A 164 -7.09 -8.66 8.90
C SER A 164 -6.26 -8.00 10.00
N PHE A 165 -6.72 -8.02 11.25
CA PHE A 165 -5.98 -7.54 12.40
C PHE A 165 -4.73 -8.40 12.64
N ILE A 166 -4.87 -9.73 12.63
CA ILE A 166 -3.73 -10.65 12.78
C ILE A 166 -2.70 -10.38 11.67
N SER A 167 -3.16 -10.28 10.42
CA SER A 167 -2.30 -9.90 9.29
C SER A 167 -1.56 -8.58 9.52
N GLN A 168 -2.27 -7.56 10.02
CA GLN A 168 -1.70 -6.24 10.29
C GLN A 168 -0.65 -6.29 11.40
N VAL A 169 -0.83 -7.13 12.43
CA VAL A 169 0.18 -7.39 13.48
C VAL A 169 1.41 -8.07 12.88
N CYS A 170 1.24 -8.97 11.92
CA CYS A 170 2.34 -9.58 11.17
C CYS A 170 3.02 -8.63 10.16
N GLY A 171 2.65 -7.35 10.13
CA GLY A 171 3.22 -6.35 9.24
C GLY A 171 2.58 -6.29 7.84
N VAL A 172 1.57 -7.11 7.57
CA VAL A 172 0.84 -7.14 6.29
C VAL A 172 -0.48 -6.41 6.45
N GLY A 173 -0.51 -5.13 6.07
CA GLY A 173 -1.66 -4.23 6.30
C GLY A 173 -2.72 -4.23 5.20
N GLU A 174 -2.43 -4.81 4.04
CA GLU A 174 -3.30 -4.81 2.87
C GLU A 174 -4.67 -5.44 3.17
N PRO A 175 -4.77 -6.58 3.88
CA PRO A 175 -6.07 -7.15 4.21
C PRO A 175 -6.93 -6.19 5.01
N LEU A 176 -6.40 -5.50 6.02
CA LEU A 176 -7.15 -4.54 6.83
C LEU A 176 -7.58 -3.31 6.01
N MET A 177 -6.67 -2.79 5.19
CA MET A 177 -6.92 -1.62 4.36
C MET A 177 -8.03 -1.85 3.35
N TYR A 178 -7.93 -2.93 2.56
CA TYR A 178 -8.85 -3.20 1.46
C TYR A 178 -10.15 -3.87 1.91
N SER A 179 -10.13 -4.70 2.96
CA SER A 179 -11.34 -5.40 3.40
C SER A 179 -12.25 -4.54 4.29
N ILE A 180 -11.69 -3.58 5.04
CA ILE A 180 -12.43 -2.84 6.07
C ILE A 180 -12.29 -1.33 5.94
N LEU A 181 -11.06 -0.78 5.97
CA LEU A 181 -10.86 0.67 6.07
C LEU A 181 -11.47 1.41 4.88
N ILE A 182 -11.09 1.03 3.66
CA ILE A 182 -11.55 1.68 2.43
C ILE A 182 -13.07 1.53 2.22
N PRO A 183 -13.68 0.32 2.35
CA PRO A 183 -15.13 0.17 2.24
C PRO A 183 -15.92 1.00 3.24
N LEU A 184 -15.44 1.11 4.49
CA LEU A 184 -16.13 1.85 5.55
C LEU A 184 -15.86 3.36 5.50
N LYS A 185 -14.88 3.83 4.71
CA LYS A 185 -14.44 5.23 4.49
C LYS A 185 -14.06 6.02 5.74
N LYS A 186 -14.95 6.10 6.75
CA LYS A 186 -14.73 6.80 8.02
C LYS A 186 -13.48 6.27 8.75
N PRO A 187 -13.29 4.95 8.93
CA PRO A 187 -12.08 4.44 9.58
C PRO A 187 -10.82 4.77 8.79
N TYR A 188 -10.90 4.78 7.45
CA TYR A 188 -9.78 5.15 6.59
C TYR A 188 -9.36 6.62 6.75
N VAL A 189 -10.33 7.55 6.78
CA VAL A 189 -10.03 8.97 7.04
C VAL A 189 -9.43 9.17 8.43
N ILE A 190 -9.97 8.47 9.44
CA ILE A 190 -9.42 8.49 10.80
C ILE A 190 -7.98 7.97 10.81
N ASN A 191 -7.68 6.92 10.02
CA ASN A 191 -6.32 6.40 9.88
C ASN A 191 -5.35 7.44 9.32
N ILE A 192 -5.75 8.15 8.26
CA ILE A 192 -4.94 9.22 7.67
C ILE A 192 -4.71 10.36 8.66
N LEU A 193 -5.77 10.80 9.35
CA LEU A 193 -5.68 11.92 10.29
C LEU A 193 -4.82 11.57 11.52
N SER A 194 -5.03 10.40 12.11
CA SER A 194 -4.19 9.93 13.22
C SER A 194 -2.75 9.67 12.75
N GLY A 195 -2.54 9.20 11.52
CA GLY A 195 -1.22 9.06 10.92
C GLY A 195 -0.52 10.41 10.75
N ALA A 196 -1.26 11.44 10.31
CA ALA A 196 -0.74 12.80 10.19
C ALA A 196 -0.37 13.39 11.56
N VAL A 197 -1.21 13.20 12.59
CA VAL A 197 -0.91 13.67 13.94
C VAL A 197 0.29 12.92 14.54
N GLY A 198 0.30 11.60 14.46
CA GLY A 198 1.42 10.79 14.95
C GLY A 198 2.73 11.08 14.22
N GLY A 199 2.66 11.24 12.90
CA GLY A 199 3.80 11.64 12.07
C GLY A 199 4.28 13.04 12.40
N ALA A 200 3.37 14.00 12.65
CA ALA A 200 3.72 15.36 13.07
C ALA A 200 4.51 15.36 14.39
N VAL A 201 4.09 14.54 15.36
CA VAL A 201 4.80 14.37 16.64
C VAL A 201 6.18 13.76 16.41
N MET A 202 6.30 12.70 15.62
CA MET A 202 7.60 12.09 15.26
C MET A 202 8.52 13.10 14.57
N GLY A 203 7.95 13.91 13.68
CA GLY A 203 8.65 14.96 12.95
C GLY A 203 9.12 16.11 13.84
N ALA A 204 8.30 16.53 14.82
CA ALA A 204 8.64 17.53 15.82
C ALA A 204 9.82 17.08 16.68
N LEU A 205 9.80 15.81 17.10
CA LEU A 205 10.84 15.19 17.93
C LEU A 205 12.08 14.78 17.13
N ARG A 206 12.07 14.96 15.80
CA ARG A 206 13.13 14.53 14.86
C ARG A 206 13.54 13.07 15.09
N THR A 207 12.55 12.20 15.29
CA THR A 207 12.77 10.79 15.55
C THR A 207 13.55 10.15 14.41
N LYS A 208 14.55 9.34 14.78
CA LYS A 208 15.43 8.63 13.87
C LYS A 208 15.17 7.14 13.98
N ILE A 209 15.09 6.46 12.84
CA ILE A 209 15.14 5.01 12.78
C ILE A 209 16.54 4.57 12.31
N TYR A 210 17.12 3.57 12.98
CA TYR A 210 18.45 3.02 12.66
C TYR A 210 18.36 1.63 12.00
N LEU A 211 17.23 0.95 12.17
CA LEU A 211 16.98 -0.38 11.61
C LEU A 211 15.56 -0.42 11.05
N PHE A 212 15.42 -0.94 9.84
CA PHE A 212 14.12 -1.25 9.27
C PHE A 212 13.72 -2.69 9.63
N GLY A 213 12.55 -2.86 10.26
CA GLY A 213 11.98 -4.15 10.63
C GLY A 213 11.02 -4.00 11.80
N TRP A 214 9.81 -4.53 11.65
CA TRP A 214 8.78 -4.46 12.68
C TRP A 214 8.64 -5.81 13.39
N ILE A 215 8.15 -6.83 12.70
CA ILE A 215 7.86 -8.20 13.20
C ILE A 215 8.24 -9.28 12.15
N ASP A 216 8.78 -8.87 11.02
CA ASP A 216 9.14 -9.69 9.86
C ASP A 216 10.18 -10.80 10.16
N ARG A 217 10.82 -10.81 11.34
CA ARG A 217 11.67 -11.91 11.81
C ARG A 217 10.93 -13.04 12.55
N ILE A 218 9.72 -12.80 13.08
CA ILE A 218 9.00 -13.80 13.91
C ILE A 218 8.06 -14.67 13.07
N CYS A 219 7.55 -14.15 11.94
CA CYS A 219 6.63 -14.89 11.06
C CYS A 219 7.30 -15.40 9.76
N ALA A 220 8.59 -15.15 9.57
CA ALA A 220 9.36 -15.65 8.42
C ALA A 220 10.20 -16.90 8.75
N GLU A 221 10.08 -17.42 9.98
CA GLU A 221 10.51 -18.76 10.40
C GLU A 221 9.29 -19.68 10.50
#